data_AF-A0A7S3MPY4-F1
#
_entry.id   AF-A0A7S3MPY4-F1
#
_cell.length_a   1.000
_cell.length_b   1.000
_cell.length_c   1.000
_cell.angle_alpha   90.00
_cell.angle_beta   90.00
_cell.angle_gamma   90.00
#
_symmetry.space_group_name_H-M   'P 1'
#
loop_
_entity.id
_entity.type
_entity.pdbx_description
1 polymer ?
#
loop_
_entity_poly.entity_id
_entity_poly.type
_entity_poly.pdbx_seq_one_letter_code
_entity_poly.pdbx_strand_id
1 'polypeptide(L)'
;LIIVSTFSSFYWELYQRSVLFDTKDLTVAQDGGIVKQSAFVLLTNDKEGLFYDNCGDPVPVDATTEQADTKWSFVFRFNAIFYTVVTGMVICSCTGLIYTRIFNATLNCLILAMVVHLATIILSGVYRFNAIGKMCAGNDTEYDTLGNSYESDAATFRKLFIAQCCLFVPFSLCACFGMKQGKELGPKNTDDDYVRDY
;
A
#
# COMPACT_ATOMS: atom_id res chain seq x y z
N LEU A 1 8.09 -4.30 18.85
CA LEU A 1 7.57 -5.62 18.43
C LEU A 1 6.09 -5.58 18.08
N ILE A 2 5.20 -5.10 18.97
CA ILE A 2 3.74 -5.02 18.72
C ILE A 2 3.39 -4.30 17.42
N ILE A 3 3.98 -3.13 17.17
CA ILE A 3 3.72 -2.35 15.95
C ILE A 3 4.07 -3.13 14.67
N VAL A 4 5.23 -3.81 14.68
CA VAL A 4 5.69 -4.63 13.55
C VAL A 4 4.76 -5.82 13.33
N SER A 5 4.37 -6.54 14.39
CA SER A 5 3.43 -7.66 14.26
C SER A 5 2.06 -7.22 13.74
N THR A 6 1.58 -6.05 14.17
CA THR A 6 0.31 -5.49 13.69
C THR A 6 0.39 -5.15 12.20
N PHE A 7 1.45 -4.47 11.74
CA PHE A 7 1.62 -4.16 10.33
C PHE A 7 1.83 -5.40 9.46
N SER A 8 2.59 -6.39 9.94
CA SER A 8 2.75 -7.66 9.22
C SER A 8 1.43 -8.42 9.09
N SER A 9 0.57 -8.38 10.11
CA SER A 9 -0.77 -8.98 10.04
C SER A 9 -1.66 -8.28 9.01
N PHE A 10 -1.67 -6.94 9.01
CA PHE A 10 -2.40 -6.16 7.99
C PHE A 10 -1.86 -6.42 6.59
N TYR A 11 -0.54 -6.43 6.42
CA TYR A 11 0.09 -6.78 5.15
C TYR A 11 -0.36 -8.16 4.67
N TRP A 12 -0.30 -9.17 5.54
CA TRP A 12 -0.66 -10.54 5.17
C TRP A 12 -2.12 -10.64 4.74
N GLU A 13 -3.03 -9.99 5.45
CA GLU A 13 -4.45 -9.96 5.11
C GLU A 13 -4.69 -9.28 3.74
N LEU A 14 -4.10 -8.10 3.52
CA LEU A 14 -4.24 -7.36 2.26
C LEU A 14 -3.60 -8.11 1.09
N TYR A 15 -2.45 -8.75 1.34
CA TYR A 15 -1.77 -9.56 0.34
C TYR A 15 -2.61 -10.77 -0.06
N GLN A 16 -3.14 -11.51 0.91
CA GLN A 16 -4.03 -12.65 0.65
C GLN A 16 -5.27 -12.23 -0.16
N ARG A 17 -5.91 -11.12 0.19
CA ARG A 17 -7.03 -10.57 -0.61
C ARG A 17 -6.57 -10.23 -2.03
N SER A 18 -5.40 -9.59 -2.17
CA SER A 18 -4.88 -9.20 -3.49
C SER A 18 -4.54 -10.39 -4.40
N VAL A 19 -4.06 -11.49 -3.83
CA VAL A 19 -3.76 -12.75 -4.53
C VAL A 19 -5.04 -13.52 -4.83
N LEU A 20 -6.06 -13.44 -3.98
CA LEU A 20 -7.36 -14.03 -4.25
C LEU A 20 -7.98 -13.41 -5.52
N PHE A 21 -7.77 -12.11 -5.73
CA PHE A 21 -8.18 -11.43 -6.96
C PHE A 21 -7.45 -12.01 -8.19
N ASP A 22 -6.14 -12.28 -8.12
CA ASP A 22 -5.39 -12.86 -9.26
C ASP A 22 -5.72 -14.35 -9.54
N THR A 23 -6.11 -15.12 -8.52
CA THR A 23 -6.26 -16.59 -8.64
C THR A 23 -7.60 -17.05 -9.18
N LYS A 24 -8.68 -16.29 -8.94
CA LYS A 24 -9.99 -16.58 -9.56
C LYS A 24 -10.01 -16.33 -11.06
N ASP A 25 -9.19 -15.40 -11.51
CA ASP A 25 -9.02 -15.04 -12.91
C ASP A 25 -8.47 -16.22 -13.74
N LEU A 26 -7.56 -17.01 -13.17
CA LEU A 26 -6.99 -18.20 -13.81
C LEU A 26 -7.99 -19.36 -13.98
N THR A 27 -8.94 -19.52 -13.05
CA THR A 27 -9.95 -20.59 -13.14
C THR A 27 -11.01 -20.32 -14.20
N VAL A 28 -11.36 -19.04 -14.44
CA VAL A 28 -12.31 -18.66 -15.49
C VAL A 28 -11.66 -18.72 -16.88
N ALA A 29 -10.37 -18.38 -16.99
CA ALA A 29 -9.62 -18.52 -18.23
C ALA A 29 -9.35 -19.98 -18.63
N GLN A 30 -9.24 -20.91 -17.67
CA GLN A 30 -8.96 -22.32 -17.96
C GLN A 30 -10.12 -23.09 -18.60
N ASP A 31 -11.38 -22.71 -18.34
CA ASP A 31 -12.54 -23.29 -19.04
C ASP A 31 -12.69 -22.78 -20.49
N GLY A 32 -11.89 -21.78 -20.89
CA GLY A 32 -11.90 -21.18 -22.24
C GLY A 32 -10.84 -21.70 -23.23
N GLY A 33 -9.90 -22.55 -22.80
CA GLY A 33 -8.97 -23.25 -23.69
C GLY A 33 -7.51 -22.77 -23.66
N ILE A 34 -6.63 -23.74 -23.41
CA ILE A 34 -5.19 -23.88 -23.77
C ILE A 34 -4.31 -22.61 -23.63
N VAL A 35 -3.36 -22.63 -22.68
CA VAL A 35 -1.89 -22.63 -22.92
C VAL A 35 -1.14 -22.57 -21.57
N LYS A 36 -0.13 -23.44 -21.42
CA LYS A 36 0.93 -23.37 -20.41
C LYS A 36 1.93 -22.27 -20.80
N GLN A 37 2.32 -21.36 -19.89
CA GLN A 37 3.74 -20.99 -19.67
C GLN A 37 3.94 -19.95 -18.57
N SER A 38 4.90 -20.27 -17.69
CA SER A 38 5.89 -19.36 -17.09
C SER A 38 5.43 -18.26 -16.13
N ALA A 39 5.66 -18.52 -14.84
CA ALA A 39 5.83 -17.50 -13.82
C ALA A 39 6.79 -16.39 -14.30
N PHE A 40 6.44 -15.12 -14.05
CA PHE A 40 7.11 -13.88 -14.52
C PHE A 40 6.53 -13.22 -15.79
N VAL A 41 5.24 -13.41 -16.09
CA VAL A 41 4.48 -12.55 -17.03
C VAL A 41 3.10 -12.22 -16.43
N LEU A 42 3.07 -11.60 -15.25
CA LEU A 42 1.82 -11.18 -14.57
C LEU A 42 1.75 -9.65 -14.42
N LEU A 43 2.14 -8.92 -15.46
CA LEU A 43 2.04 -7.45 -15.48
C LEU A 43 1.39 -6.88 -16.75
N THR A 44 0.87 -7.69 -17.69
CA THR A 44 0.44 -7.13 -18.99
C THR A 44 -0.81 -7.71 -19.65
N ASN A 45 -1.67 -8.48 -18.96
CA ASN A 45 -3.02 -8.77 -19.48
C ASN A 45 -4.09 -8.30 -18.49
N ASP A 46 -4.29 -6.98 -18.53
CA ASP A 46 -5.14 -6.10 -17.73
C ASP A 46 -6.66 -6.34 -17.85
N LYS A 47 -7.12 -7.52 -18.28
CA LYS A 47 -8.55 -7.75 -18.59
C LYS A 47 -9.36 -8.48 -17.51
N GLU A 48 -8.72 -9.02 -16.47
CA GLU A 48 -9.38 -9.98 -15.57
C GLU A 48 -9.63 -9.41 -14.15
N GLY A 49 -8.80 -8.46 -13.68
CA GLY A 49 -9.12 -7.61 -12.51
C GLY A 49 -10.36 -6.72 -12.68
N LEU A 50 -10.94 -6.68 -13.89
CA LEU A 50 -12.16 -5.93 -14.19
C LEU A 50 -13.39 -6.46 -13.41
N PHE A 51 -13.51 -7.74 -13.06
CA PHE A 51 -14.77 -8.21 -12.46
C PHE A 51 -14.97 -7.72 -11.01
N TYR A 52 -13.90 -7.76 -10.21
CA TYR A 52 -13.92 -7.22 -8.84
C TYR A 52 -14.01 -5.69 -8.85
N ASP A 53 -13.23 -5.02 -9.70
CA ASP A 53 -13.23 -3.56 -9.76
C ASP A 53 -14.55 -2.99 -10.31
N ASN A 54 -15.36 -3.82 -11.02
CA ASN A 54 -16.74 -3.52 -11.44
C ASN A 54 -17.81 -4.06 -10.48
N CYS A 55 -17.42 -4.46 -9.27
CA CYS A 55 -18.36 -4.73 -8.18
C CYS A 55 -19.29 -5.91 -8.44
N GLY A 56 -18.83 -6.86 -9.25
CA GLY A 56 -19.54 -8.10 -9.58
C GLY A 56 -20.48 -7.99 -10.77
N ASP A 57 -20.64 -6.82 -11.38
CA ASP A 57 -21.47 -6.66 -12.56
C ASP A 57 -20.70 -7.08 -13.83
N PRO A 58 -21.24 -7.98 -14.67
CA PRO A 58 -20.64 -8.33 -15.93
C PRO A 58 -20.61 -7.09 -16.84
N VAL A 59 -19.42 -6.77 -17.34
CA VAL A 59 -19.20 -5.63 -18.23
C VAL A 59 -20.06 -5.79 -19.50
N PRO A 60 -21.02 -4.89 -19.78
CA PRO A 60 -21.79 -4.96 -21.01
C PRO A 60 -20.87 -4.73 -22.22
N VAL A 61 -20.95 -5.63 -23.20
CA VAL A 61 -20.07 -5.68 -24.40
C VAL A 61 -20.11 -4.40 -25.25
N ASP A 62 -21.14 -3.56 -25.07
CA ASP A 62 -21.37 -2.31 -25.84
C ASP A 62 -21.30 -1.01 -25.00
N ALA A 63 -20.68 -1.04 -23.81
CA ALA A 63 -20.62 0.15 -22.95
C ALA A 63 -19.59 1.18 -23.46
N THR A 64 -20.08 2.16 -24.21
CA THR A 64 -19.43 3.48 -24.43
C THR A 64 -19.55 4.42 -23.22
N THR A 65 -20.24 3.96 -22.17
CA THR A 65 -20.37 4.62 -20.88
C THR A 65 -19.16 4.32 -20.01
N GLU A 66 -18.53 5.39 -19.51
CA GLU A 66 -17.59 5.47 -18.40
C GLU A 66 -17.81 4.32 -17.41
N GLN A 67 -17.10 3.21 -17.61
CA GLN A 67 -17.32 1.96 -16.86
C GLN A 67 -17.01 2.20 -15.39
N ALA A 68 -17.81 1.57 -14.54
CA ALA A 68 -17.78 1.66 -13.08
C ALA A 68 -16.52 0.99 -12.51
N ASP A 69 -15.35 1.52 -12.82
CA ASP A 69 -14.07 0.96 -12.41
C ASP A 69 -13.63 1.59 -11.09
N THR A 70 -13.83 0.84 -10.01
CA THR A 70 -13.47 1.30 -8.66
C THR A 70 -11.97 1.35 -8.42
N LYS A 71 -11.16 0.59 -9.18
CA LYS A 71 -9.72 0.38 -8.93
C LYS A 71 -9.40 -0.06 -7.50
N TRP A 72 -10.31 -0.73 -6.80
CA TRP A 72 -10.09 -1.15 -5.41
C TRP A 72 -8.99 -2.19 -5.30
N SER A 73 -8.90 -3.11 -6.27
CA SER A 73 -7.82 -4.10 -6.35
C SER A 73 -6.44 -3.44 -6.32
N PHE A 74 -6.25 -2.39 -7.13
CA PHE A 74 -5.04 -1.60 -7.20
C PHE A 74 -4.74 -0.92 -5.86
N VAL A 75 -5.76 -0.32 -5.22
CA VAL A 75 -5.55 0.37 -3.94
C VAL A 75 -5.17 -0.62 -2.84
N PHE A 76 -5.77 -1.81 -2.79
CA PHE A 76 -5.38 -2.85 -1.83
C PHE A 76 -3.92 -3.28 -2.01
N ARG A 77 -3.48 -3.51 -3.25
CA ARG A 77 -2.08 -3.83 -3.58
C ARG A 77 -1.12 -2.72 -3.19
N PHE A 78 -1.47 -1.49 -3.54
CA PHE A 78 -0.64 -0.32 -3.23
C PHE A 78 -0.49 -0.13 -1.72
N ASN A 79 -1.57 -0.32 -0.97
CA ASN A 79 -1.57 -0.33 0.49
C ASN A 79 -0.69 -1.43 1.09
N ALA A 80 -0.79 -2.66 0.57
CA ALA A 80 0.04 -3.77 1.02
C ALA A 80 1.52 -3.45 0.86
N ILE A 81 1.94 -3.01 -0.33
CA ILE A 81 3.34 -2.60 -0.60
C ILE A 81 3.78 -1.49 0.35
N PHE A 82 2.94 -0.48 0.57
CA PHE A 82 3.26 0.61 1.48
C PHE A 82 3.51 0.12 2.91
N TYR A 83 2.65 -0.76 3.45
CA TYR A 83 2.86 -1.33 4.80
C TYR A 83 4.12 -2.19 4.89
N THR A 84 4.50 -2.91 3.82
CA THR A 84 5.78 -3.63 3.76
C THR A 84 6.96 -2.68 3.87
N VAL A 85 6.94 -1.58 3.09
CA VAL A 85 8.00 -0.57 3.09
C VAL A 85 8.12 0.11 4.46
N VAL A 86 7.00 0.51 5.07
CA VAL A 86 6.97 1.08 6.43
C VAL A 86 7.54 0.11 7.46
N THR A 87 7.16 -1.16 7.39
CA THR A 87 7.67 -2.18 8.31
C THR A 87 9.19 -2.37 8.16
N GLY A 88 9.68 -2.43 6.92
CA GLY A 88 11.11 -2.48 6.61
C GLY A 88 11.86 -1.26 7.15
N MET A 89 11.32 -0.06 6.97
CA MET A 89 11.92 1.17 7.50
C MET A 89 11.96 1.20 9.03
N VAL A 90 10.93 0.70 9.71
CA VAL A 90 10.94 0.58 11.19
C VAL A 90 12.05 -0.36 11.64
N ILE A 91 12.22 -1.50 10.96
CA ILE A 91 13.31 -2.45 11.26
C ILE A 91 14.68 -1.80 11.03
N CYS A 92 14.89 -1.15 9.87
CA CYS A 92 16.13 -0.44 9.57
C CYS A 92 16.43 0.68 10.57
N SER A 93 15.40 1.40 11.04
CA SER A 93 15.53 2.45 12.06
C SER A 93 15.98 1.86 13.40
N CYS A 94 15.44 0.71 13.80
CA CYS A 94 15.89 -0.01 14.99
C CYS A 94 17.35 -0.49 14.85
N THR A 95 17.75 -0.98 13.68
CA THR A 95 19.15 -1.35 13.40
C THR A 95 20.08 -0.14 13.40
N GLY A 96 19.59 1.02 12.97
CA GLY A 96 20.30 2.30 12.98
C GLY A 96 20.72 2.77 14.38
N LEU A 97 20.05 2.30 15.44
CA LEU A 97 20.47 2.54 16.83
C LEU A 97 21.84 1.92 17.14
N ILE A 98 22.23 0.87 16.41
CA ILE A 98 23.51 0.18 16.56
C ILE A 98 24.54 0.76 15.57
N TYR A 99 24.09 1.15 14.37
CA TYR A 99 24.95 1.61 13.28
C TYR A 99 24.51 2.98 12.72
N THR A 100 25.18 4.05 13.13
CA THR A 100 24.86 5.45 12.77
C THR A 100 24.83 5.72 11.26
N ARG A 101 25.62 4.99 10.46
CA ARG A 101 25.61 5.12 8.99
C ARG A 101 24.29 4.66 8.37
N ILE A 102 23.69 3.59 8.91
CA ILE A 102 22.39 3.06 8.45
C ILE A 102 21.27 4.03 8.82
N PHE A 103 21.39 4.69 9.98
CA PHE A 103 20.42 5.68 10.44
C PHE A 103 20.31 6.86 9.44
N ASN A 104 21.42 7.44 9.00
CA ASN A 104 21.40 8.54 8.03
C ASN A 104 20.82 8.15 6.66
N ALA A 105 21.11 6.94 6.18
CA ALA A 105 20.49 6.44 4.95
C ALA A 105 18.96 6.29 5.11
N THR A 106 18.52 5.79 6.27
CA THR A 106 17.10 5.59 6.57
C THR A 106 16.34 6.91 6.65
N LEU A 107 16.94 7.97 7.20
CA LEU A 107 16.33 9.30 7.28
C LEU A 107 16.01 9.89 5.90
N ASN A 108 16.89 9.71 4.91
CA ASN A 108 16.64 10.20 3.54
C ASN A 108 15.48 9.45 2.87
N CYS A 109 15.41 8.13 3.06
CA CYS A 109 14.30 7.31 2.55
C CYS A 109 12.96 7.67 3.20
N LEU A 110 12.98 8.17 4.43
CA LEU A 110 11.79 8.54 5.18
C LEU A 110 11.00 9.68 4.53
N ILE A 111 11.68 10.63 3.86
CA ILE A 111 11.03 11.73 3.13
C ILE A 111 10.22 11.17 1.94
N LEU A 112 10.82 10.24 1.18
CA LEU A 112 10.12 9.59 0.07
C LEU A 112 8.91 8.80 0.58
N ALA A 113 9.07 8.10 1.70
CA ALA A 113 7.97 7.40 2.34
C ALA A 113 6.81 8.30 2.76
N MET A 114 7.06 9.56 3.16
CA MET A 114 5.99 10.52 3.45
C MET A 114 5.15 10.83 2.22
N VAL A 115 5.80 11.07 1.09
CA VAL A 115 5.13 11.36 -0.18
C VAL A 115 4.28 10.17 -0.60
N VAL A 116 4.84 8.96 -0.52
CA VAL A 116 4.10 7.72 -0.82
C VAL A 116 2.93 7.53 0.15
N HIS A 117 3.11 7.74 1.47
CA HIS A 117 2.03 7.62 2.44
C HIS A 117 0.88 8.59 2.15
N LEU A 118 1.20 9.83 1.82
CA LEU A 118 0.21 10.83 1.44
C LEU A 118 -0.55 10.42 0.17
N ALA A 119 0.16 9.92 -0.85
CA ALA A 119 -0.46 9.39 -2.06
C ALA A 119 -1.40 8.22 -1.73
N THR A 120 -0.99 7.29 -0.86
CA THR A 120 -1.83 6.17 -0.43
C THR A 120 -3.12 6.64 0.24
N ILE A 121 -3.04 7.66 1.11
CA ILE A 121 -4.22 8.25 1.78
C ILE A 121 -5.17 8.86 0.74
N ILE A 122 -4.63 9.66 -0.20
CA ILE A 122 -5.42 10.33 -1.23
C ILE A 122 -6.11 9.30 -2.13
N LEU A 123 -5.36 8.34 -2.67
CA LEU A 123 -5.90 7.28 -3.53
C LEU A 123 -6.98 6.48 -2.79
N SER A 124 -6.72 6.12 -1.53
CA SER A 124 -7.69 5.41 -0.70
C SER A 124 -8.96 6.24 -0.49
N GLY A 125 -8.83 7.53 -0.20
CA GLY A 125 -9.99 8.42 -0.04
C GLY A 125 -10.80 8.56 -1.33
N VAL A 126 -10.12 8.84 -2.45
CA VAL A 126 -10.78 9.09 -3.75
C VAL A 126 -11.52 7.85 -4.24
N TYR A 127 -10.87 6.69 -4.31
CA TYR A 127 -11.48 5.48 -4.85
C TYR A 127 -12.55 4.86 -3.95
N ARG A 128 -12.47 5.08 -2.63
CA ARG A 128 -13.50 4.58 -1.69
C ARG A 128 -14.73 5.47 -1.62
N PHE A 129 -14.55 6.80 -1.68
CA PHE A 129 -15.62 7.76 -1.41
C PHE A 129 -16.17 8.47 -2.66
N ASN A 130 -15.68 8.15 -3.86
CA ASN A 130 -16.32 8.55 -5.12
C ASN A 130 -17.71 7.89 -5.27
N ALA A 131 -18.46 8.32 -6.30
CA ALA A 131 -19.81 7.82 -6.53
C ALA A 131 -19.83 6.31 -6.76
N ILE A 132 -18.92 5.80 -7.60
CA ILE A 132 -18.83 4.38 -7.96
C ILE A 132 -18.51 3.52 -6.73
N GLY A 133 -17.45 3.86 -6.00
CA GLY A 133 -17.05 3.16 -4.78
C GLY A 133 -18.12 3.18 -3.69
N LYS A 134 -18.96 4.23 -3.62
CA LYS A 134 -20.12 4.23 -2.72
C LYS A 134 -21.20 3.23 -3.13
N MET A 135 -21.45 3.05 -4.44
CA MET A 135 -22.40 2.04 -4.92
C MET A 135 -21.89 0.64 -4.57
N CYS A 136 -20.62 0.36 -4.86
CA CYS A 136 -20.00 -0.93 -4.60
C CYS A 136 -19.91 -1.26 -3.11
N ALA A 137 -19.72 -0.23 -2.27
CA ALA A 137 -19.72 -0.39 -0.83
C ALA A 137 -21.07 -0.84 -0.24
N GLY A 138 -22.17 -0.68 -0.99
CA GLY A 138 -23.49 -1.16 -0.59
C GLY A 138 -23.85 -2.54 -1.14
N ASN A 139 -22.96 -3.16 -1.92
CA ASN A 139 -23.19 -4.48 -2.48
C ASN A 139 -22.77 -5.57 -1.47
N ASP A 140 -23.74 -6.30 -0.95
CA ASP A 140 -23.54 -7.39 0.02
C ASP A 140 -23.29 -8.75 -0.66
N THR A 141 -23.29 -8.80 -2.00
CA THR A 141 -23.03 -10.03 -2.76
C THR A 141 -21.66 -10.61 -2.38
N GLU A 142 -21.69 -11.83 -1.84
CA GLU A 142 -20.49 -12.61 -1.56
C GLU A 142 -19.82 -13.01 -2.87
N TYR A 143 -18.55 -12.64 -3.03
CA TYR A 143 -17.79 -13.00 -4.22
C TYR A 143 -16.89 -14.21 -3.98
N ASP A 144 -16.72 -14.69 -2.74
CA ASP A 144 -15.87 -15.84 -2.40
C ASP A 144 -16.47 -16.86 -1.42
N THR A 145 -15.81 -18.01 -1.31
CA THR A 145 -16.23 -19.11 -0.42
C THR A 145 -15.92 -18.85 1.06
N LEU A 146 -15.23 -17.74 1.37
CA LEU A 146 -14.90 -17.33 2.73
C LEU A 146 -15.96 -16.37 3.30
N GLY A 147 -16.99 -16.03 2.50
CA GLY A 147 -18.05 -15.10 2.87
C GLY A 147 -17.62 -13.64 2.77
N ASN A 148 -16.58 -13.32 1.99
CA ASN A 148 -16.21 -11.93 1.73
C ASN A 148 -17.14 -11.32 0.68
N SER A 149 -17.64 -10.13 1.00
CA SER A 149 -18.49 -9.30 0.14
C SER A 149 -17.87 -7.93 -0.10
N TYR A 150 -18.35 -7.21 -1.12
CA TYR A 150 -17.87 -5.84 -1.40
C TYR A 150 -18.15 -4.88 -0.25
N GLU A 151 -19.27 -5.04 0.46
CA GLU A 151 -19.56 -4.32 1.70
C GLU A 151 -18.49 -4.56 2.77
N SER A 152 -18.10 -5.82 2.99
CA SER A 152 -17.07 -6.18 3.96
C SER A 152 -15.71 -5.57 3.63
N ASP A 153 -15.34 -5.56 2.35
CA ASP A 153 -14.14 -4.91 1.83
C ASP A 153 -14.21 -3.40 2.00
N ALA A 154 -15.35 -2.79 1.69
CA ALA A 154 -15.58 -1.36 1.86
C ALA A 154 -15.41 -0.92 3.32
N ALA A 155 -15.83 -1.76 4.27
CA ALA A 155 -15.64 -1.53 5.69
C ALA A 155 -14.16 -1.62 6.08
N THR A 156 -13.44 -2.63 5.57
CA THR A 156 -11.98 -2.75 5.73
C THR A 156 -11.25 -1.53 5.15
N PHE A 157 -11.64 -1.10 3.97
CA PHE A 157 -11.08 0.07 3.29
C PHE A 157 -11.25 1.35 4.13
N ARG A 158 -12.42 1.55 4.72
CA ARG A 158 -12.68 2.67 5.64
C ARG A 158 -11.78 2.62 6.86
N LYS A 159 -11.58 1.44 7.45
CA LYS A 159 -10.67 1.26 8.60
C LYS A 159 -9.22 1.58 8.21
N LEU A 160 -8.76 1.12 7.04
CA LEU A 160 -7.43 1.40 6.52
C LEU A 160 -7.20 2.90 6.31
N PHE A 161 -8.16 3.58 5.68
CA PHE A 161 -8.08 5.03 5.47
C PHE A 161 -7.95 5.80 6.79
N ILE A 162 -8.79 5.48 7.78
CA ILE A 162 -8.72 6.09 9.11
C ILE A 162 -7.37 5.78 9.77
N ALA A 163 -6.91 4.53 9.70
CA ALA A 163 -5.63 4.12 10.28
C ALA A 163 -4.46 4.90 9.65
N GLN A 164 -4.45 5.11 8.34
CA GLN A 164 -3.40 5.88 7.67
C GLN A 164 -3.41 7.34 8.07
N CYS A 165 -4.59 7.97 8.13
CA CYS A 165 -4.71 9.35 8.62
C CYS A 165 -4.16 9.49 10.05
N CYS A 166 -4.49 8.54 10.94
CA CYS A 166 -3.98 8.51 12.30
C CYS A 166 -2.47 8.25 12.37
N LEU A 167 -1.91 7.43 11.47
CA LEU A 167 -0.48 7.11 11.42
C LEU A 167 0.35 8.21 10.77
N PHE A 168 -0.23 8.97 9.84
CA PHE A 168 0.47 10.02 9.10
C PHE A 168 1.03 11.10 10.01
N VAL A 169 0.28 11.52 11.02
CA VAL A 169 0.70 12.59 11.94
C VAL A 169 1.90 12.18 12.80
N PRO A 170 1.87 11.07 13.57
CA PRO A 170 3.04 10.60 14.31
C PRO A 170 4.25 10.32 13.40
N PHE A 171 4.01 9.72 12.23
CA PHE A 171 5.08 9.45 11.28
C PHE A 171 5.75 10.76 10.84
N SER A 172 4.96 11.77 10.45
CA SER A 172 5.45 13.10 10.03
C SER A 172 6.26 13.79 11.13
N LEU A 173 5.78 13.72 12.38
CA LEU A 173 6.49 14.30 13.52
C LEU A 173 7.83 13.60 13.76
N CYS A 174 7.86 12.27 13.75
CA CYS A 174 9.08 11.50 13.89
C CYS A 174 10.11 11.83 12.81
N ALA A 175 9.67 12.03 11.56
CA ALA A 175 10.53 12.46 10.47
C ALA A 175 11.15 13.84 10.71
N CYS A 176 10.32 14.82 11.03
CA CYS A 176 10.76 16.20 11.26
C CYS A 176 11.74 16.27 12.44
N PHE A 177 11.42 15.62 13.56
CA PHE A 177 12.31 15.59 14.72
C PHE A 177 13.60 14.82 14.45
N GLY A 178 13.52 13.66 13.78
CA GLY A 178 14.69 12.86 13.42
C GLY A 178 15.65 13.61 12.49
N MET A 179 15.13 14.31 11.48
CA MET A 179 15.94 15.14 10.59
C MET A 179 16.56 16.33 11.32
N LYS A 180 15.80 17.01 12.20
CA LYS A 180 16.33 18.11 13.00
C LYS A 180 17.49 17.65 13.89
N GLN A 181 17.31 16.55 14.62
CA GLN A 181 18.32 16.00 15.50
C GLN A 181 19.54 15.48 14.71
N GLY A 182 19.32 14.85 13.55
CA GLY A 182 20.39 14.44 12.65
C GLY A 182 21.24 15.61 12.15
N LYS A 183 20.62 16.77 11.89
CA LYS A 183 21.34 18.00 11.51
C LYS A 183 22.18 18.56 12.67
N GLU A 184 21.68 18.51 13.90
CA GLU A 184 22.37 19.00 15.10
C GLU A 184 23.53 18.11 15.55
N LEU A 185 23.42 16.79 15.32
CA LEU A 185 24.44 15.78 15.66
C LEU A 185 25.41 15.45 14.52
N GLY A 186 25.16 15.98 13.32
CA GLY A 186 26.08 15.84 12.20
C GLY A 186 27.47 16.37 12.57
N PRO A 187 28.55 15.85 11.96
CA PRO A 187 29.89 16.33 12.24
C PRO A 187 29.91 17.84 12.02
N LYS A 188 30.02 18.61 13.11
CA LYS A 188 30.46 19.99 13.01
C LYS A 188 31.81 19.87 12.33
N ASN A 189 31.98 20.49 11.16
CA ASN A 189 33.29 20.59 10.54
C ASN A 189 34.25 21.16 11.59
N THR A 190 35.00 20.30 12.25
CA THR A 190 36.14 20.67 13.09
C THR A 190 37.36 21.00 12.25
N ASP A 191 37.19 21.09 10.92
CA ASP A 191 38.22 21.54 9.98
C ASP A 191 38.58 23.04 10.14
N ASP A 192 37.85 23.81 10.98
CA ASP A 192 38.26 25.17 11.34
C ASP A 192 39.15 25.27 12.60
N ASP A 193 39.37 24.17 13.35
CA ASP A 193 40.17 24.20 14.59
C ASP A 193 41.54 23.50 14.50
N TYR A 194 41.93 22.96 13.35
CA TYR A 194 43.26 22.31 13.17
C TYR A 194 44.30 23.16 12.42
N VAL A 195 44.04 24.45 12.13
CA VAL A 195 44.98 25.36 11.42
C VAL A 195 45.49 26.53 12.28
N ARG A 196 45.46 26.40 13.61
CA ARG A 196 46.16 27.33 14.53
C ARG A 196 46.92 26.54 15.56
N ASP A 197 48.14 26.14 15.21
CA ASP A 197 49.30 26.00 16.09
C ASP A 197 50.43 25.29 15.32
N TYR A 198 51.03 26.00 14.36
CA TYR A 198 52.43 25.85 13.94
C TYR A 198 52.92 27.17 13.37
#